data_AF-A0A1D2ACK2-F1
#
_entry.id   AF-A0A1D2ACK2-F1
#
_cell.length_a   1.000
_cell.length_b   1.000
_cell.length_c   1.000
_cell.angle_alpha   90.00
_cell.angle_beta   90.00
_cell.angle_gamma   90.00
#
_symmetry.space_group_name_H-M   'P 1'
#
loop_
_entity.id
_entity.type
_entity.pdbx_description
1 polymer ?
#
loop_
_entity_poly.entity_id
_entity_poly.type
_entity_poly.pdbx_seq_one_letter_code
_entity_poly.pdbx_strand_id
1 'polypeptide(L)'
;MGEEALLYAPLSYHDVYLYPEDASLVLGAHWWNDQVIAFAFEWLKFQVPCPSPIVAIPAAACFLLLHSDAQTVREQLEQMQVHAASGLLLAVNDSPSLESAGGGTHWSLLAVALDQGSAWHVDSLGGANRRVAQALTRKLAAGLDRHLALRPAPAAPQQTNGYDCGACTVSAAQALWRCPVADWRPPLRCLQRAAGAQAMRREVAAWVRLAAGGTLEKE
;
A
#
# COMPACT_ATOMS: atom_id res chain seq x y z
N MET A 1 -28.08 19.26 -1.26
CA MET A 1 -27.05 19.62 -0.26
C MET A 1 -25.73 19.25 -0.91
N GLY A 2 -25.03 20.23 -1.49
CA GLY A 2 -23.89 19.94 -2.37
C GLY A 2 -22.78 19.25 -1.57
N GLU A 3 -22.30 18.11 -2.06
CA GLU A 3 -21.10 17.50 -1.49
C GLU A 3 -19.94 18.48 -1.68
N GLU A 4 -19.34 18.89 -0.57
CA GLU A 4 -18.19 19.78 -0.57
C GLU A 4 -17.01 19.02 -1.20
N ALA A 5 -16.56 19.50 -2.36
CA ALA A 5 -15.44 18.89 -3.06
C ALA A 5 -14.18 18.91 -2.18
N LEU A 6 -13.45 17.80 -2.12
CA LEU A 6 -12.20 17.71 -1.36
C LEU A 6 -11.09 18.59 -1.94
N LEU A 7 -11.06 18.72 -3.26
CA LEU A 7 -10.11 19.54 -4.01
C LEU A 7 -10.86 20.27 -5.13
N TYR A 8 -10.41 21.49 -5.43
CA TYR A 8 -10.90 22.27 -6.58
C TYR A 8 -9.83 22.41 -7.68
N ALA A 9 -8.61 22.01 -7.40
CA ALA A 9 -7.48 21.95 -8.31
C ALA A 9 -6.60 20.75 -7.92
N PRO A 10 -5.74 20.25 -8.82
CA PRO A 10 -4.87 19.14 -8.48
C PRO A 10 -3.92 19.46 -7.32
N LEU A 11 -3.64 18.46 -6.50
CA LEU A 11 -2.74 18.51 -5.35
C LEU A 11 -1.44 17.79 -5.70
N SER A 12 -0.32 18.50 -5.60
CA SER A 12 1.02 17.89 -5.58
C SER A 12 1.43 17.67 -4.14
N TYR A 13 1.70 16.42 -3.76
CA TYR A 13 2.16 16.05 -2.42
C TYR A 13 3.36 15.11 -2.53
N HIS A 14 4.56 15.66 -2.28
CA HIS A 14 5.84 14.99 -2.55
C HIS A 14 5.87 14.36 -3.95
N ASP A 15 6.08 13.04 -4.04
CA ASP A 15 6.22 12.32 -5.31
C ASP A 15 4.86 11.89 -5.92
N VAL A 16 3.73 12.33 -5.34
CA VAL A 16 2.38 11.97 -5.78
C VAL A 16 1.59 13.19 -6.22
N TYR A 17 0.79 13.02 -7.27
CA TYR A 17 -0.13 14.02 -7.79
C TYR A 17 -1.56 13.48 -7.75
N LEU A 18 -2.47 14.21 -7.11
CA LEU A 18 -3.89 13.87 -7.02
C LEU A 18 -4.72 14.87 -7.80
N TYR A 19 -5.49 14.39 -8.78
CA TYR A 19 -6.53 15.19 -9.40
C TYR A 19 -7.78 15.26 -8.49
N PRO A 20 -8.65 16.28 -8.64
CA PRO A 20 -9.90 16.37 -7.88
C PRO A 20 -10.76 15.10 -7.96
N GLU A 21 -10.76 14.43 -9.12
CA GLU A 21 -11.49 13.19 -9.35
C GLU A 21 -10.91 12.04 -8.51
N ASP A 22 -9.58 11.92 -8.42
CA ASP A 22 -8.91 10.93 -7.55
C ASP A 22 -9.28 11.16 -6.09
N ALA A 23 -9.16 12.42 -5.65
CA ALA A 23 -9.47 12.80 -4.28
C ALA A 23 -10.94 12.51 -3.93
N SER A 24 -11.87 12.68 -4.87
CA SER A 24 -13.29 12.39 -4.62
C SER A 24 -13.57 10.92 -4.28
N LEU A 25 -12.72 9.97 -4.69
CA LEU A 25 -12.93 8.53 -4.47
C LEU A 25 -12.92 8.12 -2.99
N VAL A 26 -12.36 8.95 -2.11
CA VAL A 26 -12.36 8.70 -0.66
C VAL A 26 -13.68 9.13 0.00
N LEU A 27 -14.52 9.89 -0.70
CA LEU A 27 -15.87 10.24 -0.29
C LEU A 27 -16.83 9.14 -0.76
N GLY A 28 -17.58 8.54 0.15
CA GLY A 28 -18.62 7.56 -0.21
C GLY A 28 -18.09 6.19 -0.66
N ALA A 29 -18.85 5.53 -1.54
CA ALA A 29 -18.75 4.11 -1.86
C ALA A 29 -18.05 3.85 -3.21
N HIS A 30 -16.85 4.39 -3.39
CA HIS A 30 -16.07 4.26 -4.64
C HIS A 30 -14.83 3.40 -4.46
N TRP A 31 -14.41 2.69 -5.50
CA TRP A 31 -13.08 2.06 -5.51
C TRP A 31 -11.99 3.12 -5.45
N TRP A 32 -10.95 2.85 -4.67
CA TRP A 32 -9.75 3.65 -4.69
C TRP A 32 -8.90 3.23 -5.88
N ASN A 33 -8.32 4.20 -6.57
CA ASN A 33 -7.37 3.95 -7.64
C ASN A 33 -5.93 4.01 -7.12
N ASP A 34 -4.98 3.80 -8.03
CA ASP A 34 -3.55 3.81 -7.75
C ASP A 34 -3.09 5.12 -7.09
N GLN A 35 -3.63 6.27 -7.53
CA GLN A 35 -3.23 7.58 -7.02
C GLN A 35 -3.62 7.77 -5.56
N VAL A 36 -4.81 7.33 -5.16
CA VAL A 36 -5.25 7.37 -3.74
C VAL A 36 -4.37 6.47 -2.87
N ILE A 37 -4.03 5.27 -3.34
CA ILE A 37 -3.16 4.34 -2.61
C ILE A 37 -1.74 4.90 -2.49
N ALA A 38 -1.19 5.43 -3.58
CA ALA A 38 0.12 6.06 -3.61
C ALA A 38 0.18 7.26 -2.66
N PHE A 39 -0.84 8.14 -2.68
CA PHE A 39 -0.94 9.28 -1.76
C PHE A 39 -0.95 8.80 -0.30
N ALA A 40 -1.72 7.77 0.01
CA ALA A 40 -1.77 7.25 1.37
C ALA A 40 -0.40 6.71 1.83
N PHE A 41 0.35 6.01 0.97
CA PHE A 41 1.69 5.53 1.29
C PHE A 41 2.68 6.69 1.47
N GLU A 42 2.60 7.71 0.63
CA GLU A 42 3.42 8.92 0.74
C GLU A 42 3.11 9.71 2.02
N TRP A 43 1.83 9.77 2.41
CA TRP A 43 1.41 10.33 3.68
C TRP A 43 1.99 9.57 4.87
N LEU A 44 1.96 8.23 4.85
CA LEU A 44 2.59 7.43 5.91
C LEU A 44 4.09 7.73 6.03
N LYS A 45 4.79 7.81 4.89
CA LYS A 45 6.22 8.10 4.78
C LYS A 45 6.61 9.42 5.45
N PHE A 46 5.83 10.49 5.24
CA PHE A 46 6.20 11.83 5.71
C PHE A 46 5.49 12.31 6.98
N GLN A 47 4.32 11.75 7.31
CA GLN A 47 3.48 12.27 8.40
C GLN A 47 3.33 11.31 9.57
N VAL A 48 3.71 10.04 9.41
CA VAL A 48 3.51 9.02 10.44
C VAL A 48 4.86 8.50 10.93
N PRO A 49 5.22 8.72 12.21
CA PRO A 49 6.43 8.17 12.78
C PRO A 49 6.50 6.65 12.60
N CYS A 50 7.66 6.18 12.17
CA CYS A 50 7.90 4.78 11.88
C CYS A 50 9.04 4.25 12.77
N PRO A 51 8.81 3.18 13.56
CA PRO A 51 9.84 2.62 14.44
C PRO A 51 10.88 1.76 13.70
N SER A 52 10.78 1.64 12.38
CA SER A 52 11.65 0.79 11.56
C SER A 52 11.82 1.40 10.17
N PRO A 53 12.96 1.20 9.50
CA PRO A 53 13.11 1.63 8.11
C PRO A 53 12.23 0.73 7.23
N ILE A 54 11.09 1.26 6.77
CA ILE A 54 10.12 0.57 5.90
C ILE A 54 10.03 1.32 4.58
N VAL A 55 10.07 0.58 3.47
CA VAL A 55 9.77 1.12 2.14
C VAL A 55 8.35 0.72 1.75
N ALA A 56 7.50 1.71 1.50
CA ALA A 56 6.16 1.52 0.97
C ALA A 56 6.21 1.60 -0.57
N ILE A 57 5.82 0.52 -1.25
CA ILE A 57 5.91 0.39 -2.71
C ILE A 57 4.49 0.50 -3.29
N PRO A 58 4.17 1.54 -4.06
CA PRO A 58 2.84 1.74 -4.61
C PRO A 58 2.51 0.71 -5.71
N ALA A 59 1.24 0.67 -6.09
CA ALA A 59 0.69 -0.32 -7.02
C ALA A 59 1.41 -0.35 -8.38
N ALA A 60 1.63 0.83 -8.97
CA ALA A 60 2.31 0.96 -10.26
C ALA A 60 3.73 0.38 -10.23
N ALA A 61 4.47 0.61 -9.15
CA ALA A 61 5.80 0.03 -8.96
C ALA A 61 5.73 -1.50 -8.78
N CYS A 62 4.77 -2.01 -7.99
CA CYS A 62 4.55 -3.45 -7.86
C CYS A 62 4.23 -4.11 -9.21
N PHE A 63 3.43 -3.44 -10.02
CA PHE A 63 3.06 -3.90 -11.34
C PHE A 63 4.28 -3.97 -12.28
N LEU A 64 5.16 -2.97 -12.27
CA LEU A 64 6.43 -3.02 -13.01
C LEU A 64 7.31 -4.18 -12.53
N LEU A 65 7.50 -4.35 -11.22
CA LEU A 65 8.29 -5.44 -10.65
C LEU A 65 7.80 -6.83 -11.10
N LEU A 66 6.48 -7.01 -11.24
CA LEU A 66 5.89 -8.27 -11.73
C LEU A 66 6.24 -8.57 -13.19
N HIS A 67 6.34 -7.54 -14.03
CA HIS A 67 6.51 -7.67 -15.47
C HIS A 67 7.96 -7.44 -15.95
N SER A 68 8.88 -7.08 -15.05
CA SER A 68 10.30 -6.88 -15.33
C SER A 68 11.13 -8.15 -15.14
N ASP A 69 12.29 -8.23 -15.80
CA ASP A 69 13.30 -9.28 -15.54
C ASP A 69 14.02 -9.07 -14.20
N ALA A 70 14.85 -10.04 -13.80
CA ALA A 70 15.52 -9.99 -12.49
C ALA A 70 16.53 -8.84 -12.37
N GLN A 71 17.17 -8.41 -13.46
CA GLN A 71 18.12 -7.31 -13.44
C GLN A 71 17.40 -5.97 -13.25
N THR A 72 16.34 -5.72 -14.03
CA THR A 72 15.51 -4.51 -13.92
C THR A 72 14.86 -4.44 -12.53
N VAL A 73 14.37 -5.56 -12.01
CA VAL A 73 13.85 -5.62 -10.63
C VAL A 73 14.92 -5.21 -9.62
N ARG A 74 16.16 -5.71 -9.75
CA ARG A 74 17.26 -5.32 -8.84
C ARG A 74 17.53 -3.82 -8.88
N GLU A 75 17.67 -3.26 -10.08
CA GLU A 75 17.92 -1.82 -10.28
C GLU A 75 16.80 -0.96 -9.67
N GLN A 76 15.54 -1.35 -9.84
CA GLN A 76 14.40 -0.66 -9.22
C GLN A 76 14.44 -0.74 -7.68
N LEU A 77 14.76 -1.90 -7.11
CA LEU A 77 14.86 -2.05 -5.66
C LEU A 77 16.04 -1.26 -5.06
N GLU A 78 17.15 -1.13 -5.81
CA GLU A 78 18.27 -0.25 -5.46
C GLU A 78 17.86 1.23 -5.45
N GLN A 79 17.13 1.68 -6.49
CA GLN A 79 16.60 3.04 -6.58
C GLN A 79 15.63 3.38 -5.43
N MET A 80 14.82 2.41 -5.02
CA MET A 80 13.92 2.53 -3.85
C MET A 80 14.64 2.38 -2.51
N GLN A 81 15.97 2.28 -2.50
CA GLN A 81 16.80 2.12 -1.30
C GLN A 81 16.41 0.92 -0.41
N VAL A 82 15.90 -0.16 -1.01
CA VAL A 82 15.48 -1.37 -0.28
C VAL A 82 16.62 -2.01 0.50
N HIS A 83 17.87 -1.80 0.08
CA HIS A 83 19.06 -2.29 0.79
C HIS A 83 19.21 -1.72 2.21
N ALA A 84 18.64 -0.55 2.50
CA ALA A 84 18.64 0.09 3.82
C ALA A 84 17.35 -0.19 4.61
N ALA A 85 16.40 -0.91 4.03
CA ALA A 85 15.12 -1.22 4.64
C ALA A 85 15.19 -2.49 5.49
N SER A 86 14.41 -2.51 6.57
CA SER A 86 14.13 -3.70 7.38
C SER A 86 12.86 -4.41 6.92
N GLY A 87 11.91 -3.67 6.34
CA GLY A 87 10.65 -4.20 5.84
C GLY A 87 10.10 -3.46 4.63
N LEU A 88 9.20 -4.14 3.91
CA LEU A 88 8.51 -3.62 2.74
C LEU A 88 7.00 -3.74 2.94
N LEU A 89 6.26 -2.74 2.44
CA LEU A 89 4.80 -2.76 2.34
C LEU A 89 4.42 -2.51 0.88
N LEU A 90 3.91 -3.51 0.19
CA LEU A 90 3.60 -3.47 -1.24
C LEU A 90 2.10 -3.47 -1.46
N ALA A 91 1.59 -2.48 -2.20
CA ALA A 91 0.19 -2.47 -2.65
C ALA A 91 0.01 -3.44 -3.82
N VAL A 92 -0.72 -4.54 -3.58
CA VAL A 92 -0.93 -5.60 -4.56
C VAL A 92 -2.27 -5.41 -5.25
N ASN A 93 -2.24 -5.39 -6.58
CA ASN A 93 -3.40 -5.35 -7.47
C ASN A 93 -3.42 -6.59 -8.38
N ASP A 94 -4.61 -7.04 -8.78
CA ASP A 94 -4.83 -8.17 -9.70
C ASP A 94 -4.91 -7.79 -11.19
N SER A 95 -4.46 -6.58 -11.56
CA SER A 95 -4.43 -6.14 -12.95
C SER A 95 -3.67 -7.15 -13.84
N PRO A 96 -4.29 -7.62 -14.94
CA PRO A 96 -3.82 -8.81 -15.65
C PRO A 96 -2.68 -8.55 -16.64
N SER A 97 -2.53 -7.32 -17.17
CA SER A 97 -1.53 -7.04 -18.20
C SER A 97 -1.25 -5.56 -18.41
N LEU A 98 -0.07 -5.26 -18.98
CA LEU A 98 0.38 -3.91 -19.37
C LEU A 98 -0.51 -3.27 -20.44
N GLU A 99 -1.28 -4.07 -21.18
CA GLU A 99 -2.10 -3.63 -22.31
C GLU A 99 -3.51 -3.20 -21.89
N SER A 100 -3.93 -3.53 -20.66
CA SER A 100 -5.25 -3.18 -20.12
C SER A 100 -5.15 -1.95 -19.22
N ALA A 101 -5.23 -0.75 -19.81
CA ALA A 101 -5.31 0.50 -19.05
C ALA A 101 -6.51 0.47 -18.07
N GLY A 102 -6.27 0.79 -16.80
CA GLY A 102 -7.31 0.76 -15.75
C GLY A 102 -7.75 -0.65 -15.33
N GLY A 103 -6.97 -1.69 -15.64
CA GLY A 103 -7.23 -3.07 -15.20
C GLY A 103 -7.06 -3.27 -13.69
N GLY A 104 -7.61 -4.38 -13.18
CA GLY A 104 -7.61 -4.72 -11.76
C GLY A 104 -8.95 -4.51 -11.09
N THR A 105 -9.30 -5.38 -10.16
CA THR A 105 -10.59 -5.40 -9.45
C THR A 105 -10.44 -5.43 -7.93
N HIS A 106 -9.24 -5.69 -7.42
CA HIS A 106 -9.05 -5.89 -5.99
C HIS A 106 -7.67 -5.43 -5.47
N TRP A 107 -7.71 -4.77 -4.32
CA TRP A 107 -6.52 -4.34 -3.57
C TRP A 107 -6.24 -5.27 -2.40
N SER A 108 -4.96 -5.56 -2.18
CA SER A 108 -4.48 -6.22 -0.97
C SER A 108 -3.07 -5.73 -0.63
N LEU A 109 -2.52 -6.15 0.51
CA LEU A 109 -1.19 -5.76 0.96
C LEU A 109 -0.26 -6.96 1.04
N LEU A 110 1.00 -6.80 0.62
CA LEU A 110 2.07 -7.73 0.91
C LEU A 110 3.07 -7.06 1.86
N ALA A 111 3.22 -7.61 3.06
CA ALA A 111 4.19 -7.17 4.04
C ALA A 111 5.39 -8.11 4.03
N VAL A 112 6.61 -7.57 3.91
CA VAL A 112 7.85 -8.36 3.87
C VAL A 112 8.77 -7.91 5.01
N ALA A 113 9.18 -8.83 5.88
CA ALA A 113 10.27 -8.59 6.82
C ALA A 113 11.56 -9.17 6.23
N LEU A 114 12.46 -8.29 5.80
CA LEU A 114 13.64 -8.64 5.01
C LEU A 114 14.62 -9.50 5.83
N ASP A 115 14.88 -9.11 7.08
CA ASP A 115 15.78 -9.84 7.99
C ASP A 115 15.25 -11.22 8.38
N GLN A 116 13.92 -11.40 8.33
CA GLN A 116 13.25 -12.66 8.67
C GLN A 116 13.02 -13.57 7.46
N GLY A 117 13.38 -13.12 6.25
CA GLY A 117 13.10 -13.84 5.00
C GLY A 117 11.64 -14.23 4.82
N SER A 118 10.71 -13.42 5.35
CA SER A 118 9.30 -13.80 5.51
C SER A 118 8.38 -12.72 4.95
N ALA A 119 7.36 -13.16 4.24
CA ALA A 119 6.33 -12.30 3.67
C ALA A 119 4.94 -12.77 4.11
N TRP A 120 4.01 -11.84 4.29
CA TRP A 120 2.62 -12.09 4.65
C TRP A 120 1.68 -11.32 3.73
N HIS A 121 0.76 -12.04 3.11
CA HIS A 121 -0.30 -11.45 2.31
C HIS A 121 -1.50 -11.12 3.21
N VAL A 122 -1.90 -9.86 3.23
CA VAL A 122 -3.03 -9.35 4.01
C VAL A 122 -4.11 -8.92 3.02
N ASP A 123 -5.24 -9.63 3.06
CA ASP A 123 -6.28 -9.53 2.05
C ASP A 123 -7.67 -9.53 2.71
N SER A 124 -8.47 -8.53 2.37
CA SER A 124 -9.84 -8.34 2.87
C SER A 124 -10.89 -9.17 2.13
N LEU A 125 -10.50 -9.92 1.08
CA LEU A 125 -11.37 -10.74 0.25
C LEU A 125 -10.81 -12.17 0.09
N GLY A 126 -10.71 -12.91 1.20
CA GLY A 126 -10.44 -14.35 1.19
C GLY A 126 -9.12 -14.77 0.52
N GLY A 127 -8.15 -13.86 0.38
CA GLY A 127 -6.88 -14.15 -0.31
C GLY A 127 -6.99 -14.14 -1.84
N ALA A 128 -7.94 -13.39 -2.42
CA ALA A 128 -8.11 -13.21 -3.86
C ALA A 128 -6.79 -12.91 -4.59
N ASN A 129 -5.92 -12.08 -4.01
CA ASN A 129 -4.65 -11.68 -4.61
C ASN A 129 -3.46 -12.58 -4.26
N ARG A 130 -3.69 -13.77 -3.67
CA ARG A 130 -2.61 -14.63 -3.14
C ARG A 130 -1.61 -15.06 -4.22
N ARG A 131 -2.08 -15.33 -5.44
CA ARG A 131 -1.19 -15.70 -6.56
C ARG A 131 -0.27 -14.54 -6.96
N VAL A 132 -0.81 -13.32 -6.99
CA VAL A 132 -0.05 -12.10 -7.30
C VAL A 132 0.96 -11.82 -6.20
N ALA A 133 0.54 -11.89 -4.93
CA ALA A 133 1.42 -11.74 -3.77
C ALA A 133 2.57 -12.76 -3.77
N GLN A 134 2.30 -14.02 -4.15
CA GLN A 134 3.32 -15.05 -4.30
C GLN A 134 4.29 -14.74 -5.46
N ALA A 135 3.78 -14.26 -6.59
CA ALA A 135 4.61 -13.84 -7.71
C ALA A 135 5.53 -12.67 -7.35
N LEU A 136 5.00 -11.64 -6.70
CA LEU A 136 5.77 -10.51 -6.17
C LEU A 136 6.85 -10.98 -5.19
N THR A 137 6.51 -11.88 -4.26
CA THR A 137 7.49 -12.44 -3.31
C THR A 137 8.66 -13.10 -4.04
N ARG A 138 8.40 -13.85 -5.13
CA ARG A 138 9.46 -14.47 -5.95
C ARG A 138 10.29 -13.44 -6.72
N LYS A 139 9.67 -12.39 -7.26
CA LYS A 139 10.39 -11.30 -7.94
C LYS A 139 11.33 -10.57 -6.98
N LEU A 140 10.84 -10.23 -5.79
CA LEU A 140 11.64 -9.63 -4.72
C LEU A 140 12.79 -10.56 -4.31
N ALA A 141 12.54 -11.85 -4.12
CA ALA A 141 13.58 -12.82 -3.77
C ALA A 141 14.70 -12.87 -4.82
N ALA A 142 14.33 -12.89 -6.11
CA ALA A 142 15.28 -12.90 -7.21
C ALA A 142 16.07 -11.59 -7.34
N GLY A 143 15.39 -10.44 -7.23
CA GLY A 143 16.03 -9.13 -7.33
C GLY A 143 17.00 -8.84 -6.20
N LEU A 144 16.62 -9.21 -4.97
CA LEU A 144 17.43 -9.02 -3.77
C LEU A 144 18.52 -10.09 -3.59
N ASP A 145 18.51 -11.15 -4.40
CA ASP A 145 19.33 -12.34 -4.21
C ASP A 145 19.23 -12.91 -2.78
N ARG A 146 17.99 -13.02 -2.28
CA ARG A 146 17.68 -13.46 -0.91
C ARG A 146 16.50 -14.41 -0.90
N HIS A 147 16.51 -15.35 0.02
CA HIS A 147 15.36 -16.22 0.24
C HIS A 147 14.21 -15.46 0.93
N LEU A 148 13.07 -15.36 0.24
CA LEU A 148 11.80 -14.88 0.81
C LEU A 148 10.72 -15.94 0.67
N ALA A 149 10.02 -16.22 1.77
CA ALA A 149 8.89 -17.15 1.78
C ALA A 149 7.59 -16.45 2.13
N LEU A 150 6.57 -16.64 1.28
CA LEU A 150 5.20 -16.26 1.61
C LEU A 150 4.67 -17.23 2.68
N ARG A 151 4.55 -16.74 3.91
CA ARG A 151 4.05 -17.49 5.06
C ARG A 151 2.52 -17.55 5.03
N PRO A 152 1.88 -18.51 5.72
CA PRO A 152 0.44 -18.51 5.93
C PRO A 152 -0.02 -17.15 6.46
N ALA A 153 -1.03 -16.58 5.81
CA ALA A 153 -1.55 -15.27 6.13
C ALA A 153 -2.18 -15.26 7.54
N PRO A 154 -1.93 -14.23 8.36
CA PRO A 154 -2.73 -13.97 9.54
C PRO A 154 -4.17 -13.63 9.11
N ALA A 155 -5.16 -13.90 9.98
CA ALA A 155 -6.53 -13.48 9.72
C ALA A 155 -6.59 -11.95 9.61
N ALA A 156 -6.79 -11.45 8.39
CA ALA A 156 -7.01 -10.04 8.13
C ALA A 156 -8.49 -9.70 8.34
N PRO A 157 -8.83 -8.48 8.81
CA PRO A 157 -10.19 -8.00 8.76
C PRO A 157 -10.76 -8.13 7.34
N GLN A 158 -11.89 -8.84 7.20
CA GLN A 158 -12.55 -9.02 5.92
C GLN A 158 -13.48 -7.84 5.64
N GLN A 159 -13.54 -7.39 4.39
CA GLN A 159 -14.48 -6.35 3.98
C GLN A 159 -15.90 -6.90 3.96
N THR A 160 -16.88 -6.04 4.19
CA THR A 160 -18.31 -6.41 4.19
C THR A 160 -19.08 -5.85 2.99
N ASN A 161 -18.39 -5.20 2.06
CA ASN A 161 -18.94 -4.60 0.85
C ASN A 161 -18.01 -4.82 -0.36
N GLY A 162 -18.40 -4.32 -1.53
CA GLY A 162 -17.67 -4.51 -2.78
C GLY A 162 -16.61 -3.44 -3.10
N TYR A 163 -16.33 -2.46 -2.24
CA TYR A 163 -15.53 -1.28 -2.62
C TYR A 163 -14.45 -0.85 -1.62
N ASP A 164 -14.39 -1.46 -0.45
CA ASP A 164 -13.48 -1.04 0.62
C ASP A 164 -12.11 -1.73 0.63
N CYS A 165 -11.79 -2.57 -0.36
CA CYS A 165 -10.50 -3.27 -0.44
C CYS A 165 -9.28 -2.32 -0.37
N GLY A 166 -9.35 -1.16 -1.01
CA GLY A 166 -8.31 -0.12 -0.94
C GLY A 166 -8.15 0.47 0.46
N ALA A 167 -9.26 0.78 1.13
CA ALA A 167 -9.27 1.29 2.50
C ALA A 167 -8.75 0.24 3.49
N CYS A 168 -9.12 -1.03 3.33
CA CYS A 168 -8.58 -2.14 4.11
C CYS A 168 -7.07 -2.30 3.91
N THR A 169 -6.59 -2.18 2.67
CA THR A 169 -5.16 -2.26 2.31
C THR A 169 -4.35 -1.15 2.99
N VAL A 170 -4.78 0.11 2.88
CA VAL A 170 -4.13 1.26 3.54
C VAL A 170 -4.19 1.14 5.06
N SER A 171 -5.31 0.67 5.61
CA SER A 171 -5.43 0.49 7.06
C SER A 171 -4.45 -0.56 7.60
N ALA A 172 -4.33 -1.70 6.90
CA ALA A 172 -3.35 -2.71 7.24
C ALA A 172 -1.91 -2.18 7.12
N ALA A 173 -1.62 -1.40 6.08
CA ALA A 173 -0.32 -0.77 5.89
C ALA A 173 0.01 0.18 7.04
N GLN A 174 -0.92 1.05 7.43
CA GLN A 174 -0.73 1.97 8.56
C GLN A 174 -0.50 1.21 9.88
N ALA A 175 -1.26 0.15 10.13
CA ALA A 175 -1.11 -0.65 11.36
C ALA A 175 0.27 -1.33 11.45
N LEU A 176 0.80 -1.80 10.31
CA LEU A 176 2.13 -2.38 10.21
C LEU A 176 3.23 -1.31 10.24
N TRP A 177 3.00 -0.16 9.61
CA TRP A 177 3.91 1.00 9.63
C TRP A 177 4.21 1.46 11.05
N ARG A 178 3.20 1.47 11.93
CA ARG A 178 3.34 1.81 13.35
C ARG A 178 3.83 0.66 14.24
N CYS A 179 4.32 -0.44 13.64
CA CYS A 179 4.75 -1.63 14.36
C CYS A 179 6.20 -1.95 13.99
N PRO A 180 7.10 -2.16 14.96
CA PRO A 180 8.46 -2.59 14.66
C PRO A 180 8.45 -3.83 13.75
N VAL A 181 9.26 -3.84 12.68
CA VAL A 181 9.31 -4.98 11.74
C VAL A 181 9.72 -6.28 12.44
N ALA A 182 10.52 -6.18 13.51
CA ALA A 182 10.90 -7.30 14.36
C ALA A 182 9.69 -8.01 15.02
N ASP A 183 8.55 -7.33 15.16
CA ASP A 183 7.31 -7.84 15.74
C ASP A 183 6.33 -8.38 14.69
N TRP A 184 6.64 -8.25 13.40
CA TRP A 184 5.86 -8.84 12.33
C TRP A 184 6.06 -10.36 12.34
N ARG A 185 5.31 -11.06 13.19
CA ARG A 185 5.40 -12.51 13.41
C ARG A 185 3.99 -13.07 13.60
N PRO A 186 3.71 -14.32 13.20
CA PRO A 186 2.41 -14.95 13.44
C PRO A 186 2.10 -15.12 14.95
N PRO A 187 0.88 -14.81 15.41
CA PRO A 187 -0.15 -14.05 14.67
C PRO A 187 0.28 -12.58 14.57
N LEU A 188 0.19 -11.95 13.38
CA LEU A 188 0.62 -10.55 13.17
C LEU A 188 -0.28 -9.58 13.94
N ARG A 189 -0.05 -9.45 15.25
CA ARG A 189 -0.94 -8.72 16.18
C ARG A 189 -1.07 -7.25 15.85
N CYS A 190 -0.08 -6.67 15.17
CA CYS A 190 -0.15 -5.28 14.71
C CYS A 190 -1.43 -5.01 13.90
N LEU A 191 -1.91 -5.98 13.11
CA LEU A 191 -3.13 -5.85 12.30
C LEU A 191 -4.42 -5.70 13.14
N GLN A 192 -4.40 -6.08 14.42
CA GLN A 192 -5.55 -5.84 15.32
C GLN A 192 -5.76 -4.34 15.61
N ARG A 193 -4.75 -3.51 15.33
CA ARG A 193 -4.82 -2.04 15.44
C ARG A 193 -5.27 -1.38 14.14
N ALA A 194 -5.52 -2.13 13.07
CA ALA A 194 -6.05 -1.58 11.82
C ALA A 194 -7.44 -0.99 12.07
N ALA A 195 -7.64 0.24 11.60
CA ALA A 195 -8.94 0.89 11.61
C ALA A 195 -9.95 0.16 10.70
N GLY A 196 -11.24 0.27 11.00
CA GLY A 196 -12.27 -0.16 10.06
C GLY A 196 -12.22 0.65 8.77
N ALA A 197 -12.61 0.06 7.64
CA ALA A 197 -12.51 0.69 6.31
C ALA A 197 -13.15 2.08 6.24
N GLN A 198 -14.34 2.26 6.83
CA GLN A 198 -15.03 3.55 6.86
C GLN A 198 -14.31 4.61 7.70
N ALA A 199 -13.63 4.20 8.77
CA ALA A 199 -12.77 5.11 9.53
C ALA A 199 -11.55 5.51 8.70
N MET A 200 -10.94 4.56 7.99
CA MET A 200 -9.80 4.82 7.12
C MET A 200 -10.15 5.73 5.94
N ARG A 201 -11.36 5.60 5.36
CA ARG A 201 -11.86 6.57 4.37
C ARG A 201 -11.89 7.99 4.89
N ARG A 202 -12.45 8.20 6.09
CA ARG A 202 -12.51 9.52 6.73
C ARG A 202 -11.12 10.06 7.04
N GLU A 203 -10.20 9.19 7.46
CA GLU A 203 -8.84 9.55 7.78
C GLU A 203 -8.07 10.01 6.53
N VAL A 204 -8.11 9.25 5.43
CA VAL A 204 -7.49 9.65 4.16
C VAL A 204 -8.14 10.93 3.60
N ALA A 205 -9.47 11.09 3.72
CA ALA A 205 -10.14 12.34 3.37
C ALA A 205 -9.62 13.54 4.17
N ALA A 206 -9.31 13.35 5.45
CA ALA A 206 -8.72 14.39 6.28
C ALA A 206 -7.26 14.67 5.87
N TRP A 207 -6.48 13.65 5.52
CA TRP A 207 -5.12 13.81 4.99
C TRP A 207 -5.09 14.64 3.72
N VAL A 208 -6.00 14.38 2.77
CA VAL A 208 -6.11 15.17 1.54
C VAL A 208 -6.41 16.64 1.86
N ARG A 209 -7.33 16.92 2.79
CA ARG A 209 -7.62 18.30 3.22
C ARG A 209 -6.42 18.99 3.87
N LEU A 210 -5.69 18.28 4.73
CA LEU A 210 -4.50 18.81 5.39
C LEU A 210 -3.38 19.10 4.39
N ALA A 211 -3.14 18.20 3.43
CA ALA A 211 -2.18 18.40 2.36
C ALA A 211 -2.55 19.60 1.47
N ALA A 212 -3.84 19.78 1.16
CA ALA A 212 -4.34 20.89 0.35
C ALA A 212 -4.35 22.24 1.08
N GLY A 213 -4.58 22.23 2.39
CA GLY A 213 -4.70 23.44 3.22
C GLY A 213 -3.38 24.14 3.55
N GLY A 214 -2.23 23.59 3.13
CA GLY A 214 -0.94 24.25 3.30
C GLY A 214 -0.60 24.54 4.75
N THR A 215 -0.40 23.50 5.57
CA THR A 215 0.34 23.65 6.84
C THR A 215 1.14 22.39 7.12
N LEU A 216 2.04 22.05 6.21
CA LEU A 216 3.10 21.08 6.45
C LEU A 216 4.40 21.65 5.86
N GLU A 217 4.78 22.85 6.31
CA GLU A 217 6.14 23.34 6.09
C GLU A 217 7.09 22.77 7.15
N LYS A 218 8.02 21.95 6.63
CA LYS A 218 9.47 21.97 6.87
C LYS A 218 9.97 21.56 8.26
N GLU A 219 10.49 20.35 8.33
CA GLU A 219 11.81 20.12 8.94
C GLU A 219 12.86 19.99 7.83
#